data_AF-A0A534KCP4-F1
#
_entry.id   AF-A0A534KCP4-F1
#
_cell.length_a   1.000
_cell.length_b   1.000
_cell.length_c   1.000
_cell.angle_alpha   90.00
_cell.angle_beta   90.00
_cell.angle_gamma   90.00
#
_symmetry.space_group_name_H-M   'P 1'
#
loop_
_entity.id
_entity.type
_entity.pdbx_description
1 polymer ?
#
loop_
_entity_poly.entity_id
_entity_poly.type
_entity_poly.pdbx_seq_one_letter_code
_entity_poly.pdbx_strand_id
1 'polypeptide(L)'
;METRTELDRARERIARTFLKVVPPHATIVTLSYSDNVLEAIKMAHGRGHVNRAYVLESGPLFEGRTMANALSDAGVPASAVPDSEGPFLLARASCTLVGADSVLRDGAVVNKVGTHGLARAAGDRKKPFYVACETLKFDARYDAATWPGPRNSDATNPTFEITPAELVTTIVTERGTYGPEVVRTMLSPGREPRRPVSSES
;
A
#
# COMPACT_ATOMS: atom_id res chain seq x y z
N MET A 1 9.66 -8.47 23.20
CA MET A 1 10.54 -9.24 22.28
C MET A 1 9.69 -10.03 21.27
N GLU A 2 8.61 -10.68 21.70
CA GLU A 2 7.65 -11.39 20.81
C GLU A 2 7.08 -10.56 19.66
N THR A 3 6.58 -9.35 19.92
CA THR A 3 5.90 -8.53 18.90
C THR A 3 6.83 -8.12 17.75
N ARG A 4 8.13 -7.90 18.02
CA ARG A 4 9.11 -7.54 16.97
C ARG A 4 9.36 -8.74 16.05
N THR A 5 9.47 -9.94 16.62
CA THR A 5 9.58 -11.19 15.85
C THR A 5 8.33 -11.49 15.03
N GLU A 6 7.14 -11.15 15.52
CA GLU A 6 5.88 -11.32 14.77
C GLU A 6 5.78 -10.38 13.57
N LEU A 7 6.17 -9.11 13.73
CA LEU A 7 6.21 -8.12 12.65
C LEU A 7 7.23 -8.52 11.57
N ASP A 8 8.43 -8.98 11.97
CA ASP A 8 9.43 -9.46 11.01
C ASP A 8 8.91 -10.67 10.21
N ARG A 9 8.23 -11.61 10.87
CA ARG A 9 7.56 -12.74 10.20
C ARG A 9 6.41 -12.29 9.30
N ALA A 10 5.66 -11.28 9.69
CA ALA A 10 4.57 -10.73 8.87
C ALA A 10 5.13 -10.10 7.60
N ARG A 11 6.18 -9.28 7.71
CA ARG A 11 6.89 -8.67 6.58
C ARG A 11 7.40 -9.70 5.58
N GLU A 12 8.04 -10.75 6.06
CA GLU A 12 8.53 -11.84 5.20
C GLU A 12 7.38 -12.57 4.49
N ARG A 13 6.24 -12.77 5.17
CA ARG A 13 5.02 -13.32 4.56
C ARG A 13 4.41 -12.38 3.52
N ILE A 14 4.36 -11.08 3.78
CA ILE A 14 3.89 -10.06 2.81
C ILE A 14 4.73 -10.13 1.54
N ALA A 15 6.06 -10.17 1.67
CA ALA A 15 6.98 -10.29 0.53
C ALA A 15 6.73 -11.58 -0.27
N ARG A 16 6.51 -12.72 0.39
CA ARG A 16 6.11 -13.97 -0.26
C ARG A 16 4.75 -13.90 -0.94
N THR A 17 3.79 -13.20 -0.36
CA THR A 17 2.47 -12.99 -0.97
C THR A 17 2.61 -12.13 -2.23
N PHE A 18 3.45 -11.08 -2.19
CA PHE A 18 3.69 -10.21 -3.34
C PHE A 18 4.27 -10.96 -4.55
N LEU A 19 5.16 -11.93 -4.33
CA LEU A 19 5.70 -12.80 -5.40
C LEU A 19 4.61 -13.48 -6.24
N LYS A 20 3.42 -13.72 -5.68
CA LYS A 20 2.32 -14.39 -6.36
C LYS A 20 1.56 -13.47 -7.32
N VAL A 21 1.70 -12.15 -7.19
CA VAL A 21 0.92 -11.15 -7.94
C VAL A 21 1.78 -10.16 -8.72
N VAL A 22 3.07 -10.07 -8.42
CA VAL A 22 4.00 -9.21 -9.16
C VAL A 22 4.12 -9.69 -10.62
N PRO A 23 4.00 -8.80 -11.62
CA PRO A 23 4.29 -9.16 -13.00
C PRO A 23 5.73 -9.67 -13.17
N PRO A 24 6.00 -10.60 -14.09
CA PRO A 24 7.37 -11.03 -14.38
C PRO A 24 8.20 -9.86 -14.92
N HIS A 25 9.49 -9.84 -14.57
CA HIS A 25 10.45 -8.81 -15.01
C HIS A 25 9.97 -7.36 -14.75
N ALA A 26 9.27 -7.15 -13.64
CA ALA A 26 8.61 -5.90 -13.33
C ALA A 26 9.59 -4.73 -13.17
N THR A 27 9.21 -3.59 -13.76
CA THR A 27 9.69 -2.27 -13.34
C THR A 27 8.64 -1.67 -12.40
N ILE A 28 9.03 -1.38 -11.15
CA ILE A 28 8.12 -0.88 -10.12
C ILE A 28 8.28 0.63 -9.96
N VAL A 29 7.17 1.35 -9.79
CA VAL A 29 7.18 2.71 -9.22
C VAL A 29 6.61 2.63 -7.80
N THR A 30 7.39 3.11 -6.82
CA THR A 30 6.98 3.21 -5.41
C THR A 30 7.12 4.66 -4.94
N LEU A 31 6.52 4.99 -3.80
CA LEU A 31 6.55 6.31 -3.18
C LEU A 31 6.94 6.19 -1.71
N SER A 32 7.79 7.11 -1.24
CA SER A 32 8.24 7.20 0.16
C SER A 32 9.03 5.97 0.63
N TYR A 33 9.04 5.72 1.95
CA TYR A 33 9.71 4.59 2.57
C TYR A 33 8.71 3.66 3.27
N SER A 34 8.82 2.35 3.02
CA SER A 34 8.06 1.30 3.71
C SER A 34 8.89 0.02 3.80
N ASP A 35 9.05 -0.53 5.00
CA ASP A 35 9.80 -1.77 5.18
C ASP A 35 9.13 -2.97 4.48
N ASN A 36 7.79 -2.99 4.40
CA ASN A 36 7.07 -4.05 3.68
C ASN A 36 7.32 -3.98 2.18
N VAL A 37 7.34 -2.77 1.63
CA VAL A 37 7.65 -2.55 0.21
C VAL A 37 9.11 -2.90 -0.06
N LEU A 38 10.03 -2.48 0.82
CA LEU A 38 11.45 -2.77 0.71
C LEU A 38 11.69 -4.28 0.65
N GLU A 39 11.15 -5.02 1.61
CA GLU A 39 11.33 -6.47 1.65
C GLU A 39 10.65 -7.19 0.48
N ALA A 40 9.46 -6.73 0.07
CA ALA A 40 8.77 -7.28 -1.09
C ALA A 40 9.57 -7.10 -2.39
N ILE A 41 10.11 -5.91 -2.64
CA ILE A 41 10.92 -5.61 -3.82
C ILE A 41 12.25 -6.39 -3.77
N LYS A 42 12.94 -6.41 -2.63
CA LYS A 42 14.18 -7.18 -2.44
C LYS A 42 13.98 -8.66 -2.74
N MET A 43 12.95 -9.27 -2.15
CA MET A 43 12.64 -10.68 -2.35
C MET A 43 12.26 -10.96 -3.81
N ALA A 44 11.46 -10.10 -4.44
CA ALA A 44 11.09 -10.25 -5.84
C ALA A 44 12.26 -10.09 -6.80
N HIS A 45 13.19 -9.17 -6.52
CA HIS A 45 14.42 -8.99 -7.29
C HIS A 45 15.33 -10.22 -7.17
N GLY A 46 15.58 -10.72 -5.95
CA GLY A 46 16.38 -11.92 -5.72
C GLY A 46 15.81 -13.20 -6.36
N ARG A 47 14.54 -13.17 -6.78
CA ARG A 47 13.87 -14.24 -7.53
C ARG A 47 13.74 -13.96 -9.03
N GLY A 48 14.33 -12.87 -9.54
CA GLY A 48 14.28 -12.50 -10.95
C GLY A 48 12.95 -11.93 -11.44
N HIS A 49 12.00 -11.64 -10.54
CA HIS A 49 10.69 -11.08 -10.88
C HIS A 49 10.69 -9.56 -11.02
N VAL A 50 11.64 -8.85 -10.40
CA VAL A 50 11.76 -7.39 -10.48
C VAL A 50 13.11 -7.02 -11.06
N ASN A 51 13.11 -6.19 -12.10
CA ASN A 51 14.32 -5.72 -12.76
C ASN A 51 14.83 -4.40 -12.16
N ARG A 52 13.91 -3.51 -11.76
CA ARG A 52 14.27 -2.21 -11.20
C ARG A 52 13.11 -1.56 -10.43
N ALA A 53 13.45 -0.57 -9.61
CA ALA A 53 12.49 0.28 -8.93
C ALA A 53 12.80 1.78 -9.16
N TYR A 54 11.77 2.55 -9.50
CA TYR A 54 11.81 4.02 -9.38
C TYR A 54 11.12 4.40 -8.07
N VAL A 55 11.78 5.23 -7.27
CA VAL A 55 11.30 5.63 -5.95
C VAL A 55 11.03 7.13 -5.97
N LEU A 56 9.76 7.50 -5.90
CA LEU A 56 9.37 8.91 -5.76
C LEU A 56 9.86 9.42 -4.41
N GLU A 57 10.54 10.56 -4.41
CA GLU A 57 11.29 11.05 -3.27
C GLU A 57 10.44 11.39 -2.05
N SER A 58 9.14 11.67 -2.20
CA SER A 58 8.20 11.98 -1.11
C SER A 58 8.58 13.27 -0.38
N GLY A 59 8.48 14.41 -1.08
CA GLY A 59 8.62 15.73 -0.46
C GLY A 59 7.58 15.96 0.65
N PRO A 60 7.90 16.70 1.73
CA PRO A 60 9.13 17.47 1.99
C PRO A 60 10.21 16.71 2.78
N LEU A 61 9.92 15.50 3.27
CA LEU A 61 10.81 14.74 4.16
C LEU A 61 11.79 13.84 3.39
N PHE A 62 11.56 13.67 2.08
CA PHE A 62 12.43 12.97 1.15
C PHE A 62 12.72 11.51 1.52
N GLU A 63 11.77 10.81 2.17
CA GLU A 63 11.97 9.44 2.64
C GLU A 63 12.23 8.45 1.49
N GLY A 64 11.75 8.76 0.29
CA GLY A 64 12.00 7.97 -0.90
C GLY A 64 13.49 7.89 -1.28
N ARG A 65 14.31 8.88 -0.91
CA ARG A 65 15.76 8.82 -1.12
C ARG A 65 16.41 7.74 -0.25
N THR A 66 15.99 7.64 1.01
CA THR A 66 16.42 6.58 1.93
C THR A 66 16.00 5.20 1.40
N MET A 67 14.78 5.09 0.86
CA MET A 67 14.27 3.86 0.28
C MET A 67 15.06 3.43 -0.96
N ALA A 68 15.39 4.36 -1.86
CA ALA A 68 16.21 4.08 -3.04
C ALA A 68 17.62 3.60 -2.66
N ASN A 69 18.23 4.22 -1.63
CA ASN A 69 19.53 3.78 -1.11
C ASN A 69 19.44 2.38 -0.51
N ALA A 70 18.44 2.11 0.35
CA ALA A 70 18.25 0.79 0.96
C ALA A 70 18.01 -0.33 -0.08
N LEU A 71 17.30 -0.03 -1.17
CA LEU A 71 17.15 -0.95 -2.30
C LEU A 71 18.47 -1.19 -3.04
N SER A 72 19.23 -0.13 -3.29
CA SER A 72 20.53 -0.20 -3.98
C SER A 72 21.56 -0.98 -3.15
N ASP A 73 21.61 -0.75 -1.84
CA ASP A 73 22.46 -1.48 -0.89
C ASP A 73 22.11 -2.97 -0.86
N ALA A 74 20.85 -3.31 -1.15
CA ALA A 74 20.38 -4.69 -1.30
C ALA A 74 20.57 -5.27 -2.71
N GLY A 75 21.24 -4.55 -3.61
CA GLY A 75 21.54 -4.97 -4.98
C GLY A 75 20.41 -4.76 -5.99
N VAL A 76 19.28 -4.17 -5.60
CA VAL A 76 18.18 -3.86 -6.52
C VAL A 76 18.54 -2.59 -7.32
N PRO A 77 18.48 -2.61 -8.67
CA PRO A 77 18.64 -1.38 -9.46
C PRO A 77 17.55 -0.37 -9.12
N ALA A 78 17.87 0.65 -8.33
CA ALA A 78 16.92 1.64 -7.85
C ALA A 78 17.38 3.08 -8.13
N SER A 79 16.43 3.99 -8.28
CA SER A 79 16.71 5.42 -8.46
C SER A 79 15.65 6.25 -7.75
N ALA A 80 16.09 7.18 -6.91
CA ALA A 80 15.22 8.23 -6.39
C ALA A 80 14.93 9.23 -7.50
N VAL A 81 13.67 9.63 -7.64
CA VAL A 81 13.20 10.58 -8.66
C VAL A 81 12.24 11.59 -8.05
N PRO A 82 12.12 12.80 -8.63
CA PRO A 82 11.09 13.76 -8.22
C PRO A 82 9.68 13.16 -8.31
N ASP A 83 8.81 13.54 -7.38
CA ASP A 83 7.43 13.03 -7.32
C ASP A 83 6.64 13.31 -8.61
N SER A 84 6.94 14.43 -9.28
CA SER A 84 6.34 14.83 -10.57
C SER A 84 6.69 13.91 -11.74
N GLU A 85 7.76 13.13 -11.66
CA GLU A 85 8.13 12.16 -12.70
C GLU A 85 7.32 10.86 -12.63
N GLY A 86 6.66 10.58 -11.50
CA GLY A 86 5.91 9.34 -11.29
C GLY A 86 4.93 9.00 -12.43
N PRO A 87 4.02 9.91 -12.81
CA PRO A 87 3.10 9.69 -13.92
C PRO A 87 3.79 9.38 -15.25
N PHE A 88 4.92 10.03 -15.54
CA PHE A 88 5.70 9.78 -16.75
C PHE A 88 6.34 8.38 -16.73
N LEU A 89 6.91 7.99 -15.59
CA LEU A 89 7.56 6.70 -15.40
C LEU A 89 6.59 5.51 -15.45
N LEU A 90 5.30 5.73 -15.21
CA LEU A 90 4.29 4.66 -15.36
C LEU A 90 4.16 4.14 -16.79
N ALA A 91 4.58 4.90 -17.81
CA ALA A 91 4.60 4.43 -19.20
C ALA A 91 5.55 3.23 -19.39
N ARG A 92 6.64 3.19 -18.61
CA ARG A 92 7.65 2.11 -18.61
C ARG A 92 7.53 1.15 -17.42
N ALA A 93 6.63 1.44 -16.48
CA ALA A 93 6.40 0.59 -15.31
C ALA A 93 5.47 -0.58 -15.64
N SER A 94 5.67 -1.68 -14.93
CA SER A 94 4.80 -2.84 -14.95
C SER A 94 3.68 -2.73 -13.92
N CYS A 95 3.97 -2.13 -12.75
CA CYS A 95 3.03 -1.92 -11.66
C CYS A 95 3.52 -0.81 -10.73
N THR A 96 2.65 -0.40 -9.81
CA THR A 96 3.08 0.32 -8.60
C THR A 96 3.01 -0.60 -7.39
N LEU A 97 3.81 -0.30 -6.39
CA LEU A 97 3.73 -0.90 -5.07
C LEU A 97 3.99 0.17 -4.03
N VAL A 98 3.05 0.39 -3.11
CA VAL A 98 3.18 1.35 -2.02
C VAL A 98 2.91 0.69 -0.67
N GLY A 99 3.25 1.38 0.42
CA GLY A 99 2.82 1.01 1.75
C GLY A 99 1.40 1.48 2.07
N ALA A 100 1.01 1.29 3.32
CA ALA A 100 -0.16 1.97 3.90
C ALA A 100 0.14 2.33 5.35
N ASP A 101 -0.45 3.41 5.83
CA ASP A 101 -0.57 3.74 7.24
C ASP A 101 -1.86 3.14 7.80
N SER A 102 -2.93 3.15 7.02
CA SER A 102 -4.19 2.47 7.35
C SER A 102 -4.95 2.03 6.10
N VAL A 103 -5.71 0.94 6.24
CA VAL A 103 -6.72 0.52 5.26
C VAL A 103 -8.08 0.66 5.94
N LEU A 104 -8.93 1.52 5.39
CA LEU A 104 -10.22 1.88 5.97
C LEU A 104 -11.29 0.84 5.67
N ARG A 105 -12.42 0.93 6.39
CA ARG A 105 -13.52 -0.03 6.29
C ARG A 105 -14.08 -0.13 4.86
N ASP A 106 -14.17 0.96 4.12
CA ASP A 106 -14.64 0.97 2.73
C ASP A 106 -13.62 0.48 1.69
N GLY A 107 -12.41 0.10 2.12
CA GLY A 107 -11.30 -0.33 1.29
C GLY A 107 -10.36 0.79 0.86
N ALA A 108 -10.63 2.05 1.23
CA ALA A 108 -9.74 3.16 0.95
C ALA A 108 -8.42 3.04 1.73
N VAL A 109 -7.36 3.59 1.18
CA VAL A 109 -6.01 3.49 1.74
C VAL A 109 -5.52 4.86 2.17
N VAL A 110 -5.14 4.97 3.44
CA VAL A 110 -4.40 6.12 3.96
C VAL A 110 -2.92 5.81 3.84
N ASN A 111 -2.18 6.67 3.14
CA ASN A 111 -0.74 6.55 2.98
C ASN A 111 -0.13 7.94 2.76
N LYS A 112 1.21 8.02 2.68
CA LYS A 112 1.96 9.24 2.36
C LYS A 112 1.33 10.04 1.22
N VAL A 113 1.27 11.37 1.37
CA VAL A 113 0.84 12.29 0.31
C VAL A 113 1.60 12.07 -1.01
N GLY A 114 0.90 12.16 -2.14
CA GLY A 114 1.34 11.75 -3.47
C GLY A 114 0.83 10.37 -3.89
N THR A 115 0.36 9.54 -2.94
CA THR A 115 -0.17 8.19 -3.23
C THR A 115 -1.41 8.26 -4.11
N HIS A 116 -2.32 9.20 -3.84
CA HIS A 116 -3.55 9.35 -4.62
C HIS A 116 -3.24 9.68 -6.09
N GLY A 117 -2.36 10.67 -6.31
CA GLY A 117 -1.96 11.09 -7.65
C GLY A 117 -1.26 9.97 -8.43
N LEU A 118 -0.39 9.20 -7.76
CA LEU A 118 0.25 8.04 -8.35
C LEU A 118 -0.78 6.95 -8.70
N ALA A 119 -1.76 6.69 -7.83
CA ALA A 119 -2.81 5.69 -8.03
C ALA A 119 -3.72 6.05 -9.22
N ARG A 120 -4.13 7.32 -9.31
CA ARG A 120 -4.88 7.87 -10.45
C ARG A 120 -4.12 7.66 -11.75
N ALA A 121 -2.86 8.07 -11.80
CA ALA A 121 -2.03 7.97 -13.00
C ALA A 121 -1.76 6.51 -13.42
N ALA A 122 -1.72 5.58 -12.46
CA ALA A 122 -1.62 4.14 -12.70
C ALA A 122 -2.93 3.59 -13.30
N GLY A 123 -4.08 3.98 -12.73
CA GLY A 123 -5.41 3.65 -13.25
C GLY A 123 -5.62 4.11 -14.68
N ASP A 124 -5.27 5.37 -14.99
CA ASP A 124 -5.37 5.94 -16.35
C ASP A 124 -4.54 5.14 -17.38
N ARG A 125 -3.45 4.51 -16.94
CA ARG A 125 -2.56 3.67 -17.77
C ARG A 125 -2.85 2.18 -17.64
N LYS A 126 -3.91 1.80 -16.93
CA LYS A 126 -4.29 0.40 -16.66
C LYS A 126 -3.14 -0.41 -16.05
N LYS A 127 -2.36 0.22 -15.19
CA LYS A 127 -1.27 -0.43 -14.42
C LYS A 127 -1.82 -0.84 -13.06
N PRO A 128 -1.55 -2.07 -12.60
CA PRO A 128 -2.03 -2.50 -11.30
C PRO A 128 -1.37 -1.69 -10.18
N PHE A 129 -2.20 -1.27 -9.23
CA PHE A 129 -1.79 -0.50 -8.06
C PHE A 129 -1.84 -1.39 -6.81
N TYR A 130 -0.67 -1.78 -6.32
CA TYR A 130 -0.54 -2.67 -5.18
C TYR A 130 -0.23 -1.92 -3.88
N VAL A 131 -0.81 -2.40 -2.78
CA VAL A 131 -0.59 -1.86 -1.44
C VAL A 131 -0.11 -2.98 -0.53
N ALA A 132 1.10 -2.87 0.02
CA ALA A 132 1.68 -3.86 0.92
C ALA A 132 1.60 -3.39 2.39
N CYS A 133 0.83 -4.10 3.20
CA CYS A 133 0.65 -3.77 4.61
C CYS A 133 0.23 -4.98 5.45
N GLU A 134 0.48 -4.91 6.75
CA GLU A 134 -0.02 -5.87 7.71
C GLU A 134 -1.54 -5.74 7.91
N THR A 135 -2.22 -6.84 8.24
CA THR A 135 -3.66 -6.78 8.57
C THR A 135 -3.96 -5.95 9.82
N LEU A 136 -2.98 -5.71 10.70
CA LEU A 136 -3.14 -4.82 11.86
C LEU A 136 -3.38 -3.35 11.48
N LYS A 137 -3.08 -2.95 10.23
CA LYS A 137 -3.35 -1.60 9.71
C LYS A 137 -4.79 -1.43 9.22
N PHE A 138 -5.59 -2.48 9.24
CA PHE A 138 -7.00 -2.41 8.87
C PHE A 138 -7.77 -1.72 9.99
N ASP A 139 -8.41 -0.61 9.66
CA ASP A 139 -9.12 0.24 10.61
C ASP A 139 -10.63 0.24 10.31
N ALA A 140 -11.33 -0.68 10.96
CA ALA A 140 -12.78 -0.80 10.89
C ALA A 140 -13.52 0.28 11.69
N ARG A 141 -12.89 1.38 12.12
CA ARG A 141 -13.59 2.49 12.79
C ARG A 141 -14.06 3.54 11.79
N TYR A 142 -13.34 3.71 10.68
CA TYR A 142 -13.54 4.80 9.74
C TYR A 142 -13.72 4.30 8.31
N ASP A 143 -14.52 5.03 7.55
CA ASP A 143 -14.53 5.03 6.09
C ASP A 143 -13.74 6.26 5.59
N ALA A 144 -13.46 6.36 4.29
CA ALA A 144 -12.78 7.53 3.72
C ALA A 144 -13.45 8.85 4.13
N ALA A 145 -14.79 8.89 4.12
CA ALA A 145 -15.56 10.09 4.44
C ALA A 145 -15.52 10.49 5.92
N THR A 146 -15.15 9.57 6.82
CA THR A 146 -15.17 9.77 8.27
C THR A 146 -13.79 9.71 8.92
N TRP A 147 -12.74 9.48 8.13
CA TRP A 147 -11.38 9.45 8.64
C TRP A 147 -10.95 10.84 9.13
N PRO A 148 -10.51 10.98 10.39
CA PRO A 148 -10.36 12.28 11.04
C PRO A 148 -9.11 13.07 10.63
N GLY A 149 -8.35 12.60 9.64
CA GLY A 149 -7.03 13.15 9.37
C GLY A 149 -5.93 12.61 10.29
N PRO A 150 -4.67 13.02 10.07
CA PRO A 150 -3.60 12.81 11.04
C PRO A 150 -3.97 13.48 12.38
N ARG A 151 -3.70 12.83 13.51
CA ARG A 151 -3.86 13.47 14.83
C ARG A 151 -2.93 14.70 14.91
N ASN A 152 -3.46 15.84 15.33
CA ASN A 152 -2.75 17.14 15.45
C ASN A 152 -2.33 17.81 14.12
N SER A 153 -3.14 17.75 13.05
CA SER A 153 -2.81 18.45 11.80
C SER A 153 -3.51 19.81 11.66
N ASP A 154 -2.94 20.86 12.26
CA ASP A 154 -3.11 22.26 11.78
C ASP A 154 -2.19 22.56 10.58
N ALA A 155 -1.56 21.52 10.02
CA ALA A 155 -0.52 21.65 9.01
C ALA A 155 -1.11 21.91 7.62
N THR A 156 -0.62 22.97 6.95
CA THR A 156 -0.87 23.27 5.53
C THR A 156 -0.27 22.23 4.58
N ASN A 157 0.52 21.28 5.10
CA ASN A 157 1.15 20.21 4.37
C ASN A 157 0.84 18.85 5.02
N PRO A 158 -0.24 18.16 4.60
CA PRO A 158 -0.62 16.90 5.21
C PRO A 158 0.40 15.81 4.87
N THR A 159 0.89 15.09 5.89
CA THR A 159 1.81 13.97 5.70
C THR A 159 1.13 12.78 5.02
N PHE A 160 -0.19 12.64 5.17
CA PHE A 160 -0.96 11.51 4.68
C PHE A 160 -2.21 11.98 3.95
N GLU A 161 -2.65 11.18 2.99
CA GLU A 161 -3.89 11.42 2.24
C GLU A 161 -4.66 10.11 2.02
N ILE A 162 -5.91 10.23 1.57
CA ILE A 162 -6.75 9.10 1.20
C ILE A 162 -6.61 8.79 -0.29
N THR A 163 -6.32 7.54 -0.58
CA THR A 163 -6.45 6.92 -1.91
C THR A 163 -7.73 6.09 -1.95
N PRO A 164 -8.73 6.48 -2.77
CA PRO A 164 -9.99 5.75 -2.89
C PRO A 164 -9.82 4.28 -3.28
N ALA A 165 -10.73 3.44 -2.78
CA ALA A 165 -10.72 1.99 -2.97
C ALA A 165 -10.67 1.59 -4.46
N GLU A 166 -11.38 2.31 -5.33
CA GLU A 166 -11.47 2.04 -6.76
C GLU A 166 -10.14 2.21 -7.51
N LEU A 167 -9.16 2.90 -6.93
CA LEU A 167 -7.82 3.05 -7.50
C LEU A 167 -6.88 1.93 -7.05
N VAL A 168 -7.25 1.14 -6.05
CA VAL A 168 -6.43 0.05 -5.49
C VAL A 168 -6.78 -1.25 -6.19
N THR A 169 -5.79 -1.89 -6.81
CA THR A 169 -5.98 -3.19 -7.46
C THR A 169 -6.00 -4.32 -6.43
N THR A 170 -4.96 -4.39 -5.59
CA THR A 170 -4.81 -5.46 -4.60
C THR A 170 -4.06 -4.97 -3.36
N ILE A 171 -4.59 -5.33 -2.20
CA ILE A 171 -3.93 -5.19 -0.91
C ILE A 171 -3.24 -6.52 -0.58
N VAL A 172 -1.92 -6.46 -0.37
CA VAL A 172 -1.03 -7.60 -0.14
C VAL A 172 -0.66 -7.64 1.33
N THR A 173 -1.06 -8.70 2.02
CA THR A 173 -0.82 -8.86 3.46
C THR A 173 -0.12 -10.17 3.80
N GLU A 174 0.22 -10.34 5.08
CA GLU A 174 0.77 -11.56 5.64
C GLU A 174 -0.22 -12.73 5.65
N ARG A 175 -1.51 -12.46 5.38
CA ARG A 175 -2.61 -13.45 5.33
C ARG A 175 -3.09 -13.76 3.91
N GLY A 176 -2.64 -13.00 2.91
CA GLY A 176 -3.03 -13.20 1.51
C GLY A 176 -3.24 -11.89 0.78
N THR A 177 -3.94 -11.96 -0.35
CA THR A 177 -4.29 -10.79 -1.16
C THR A 177 -5.78 -10.51 -1.09
N TYR A 178 -6.14 -9.24 -0.99
CA TYR A 178 -7.52 -8.78 -0.90
C TYR A 178 -7.78 -7.72 -1.96
N GLY A 179 -8.89 -7.87 -2.68
CA GLY A 179 -9.48 -6.74 -3.42
C GLY A 179 -10.19 -5.79 -2.45
N PRO A 180 -10.36 -4.51 -2.79
CA PRO A 180 -11.00 -3.53 -1.90
C PRO A 180 -12.41 -3.93 -1.44
N GLU A 181 -13.22 -4.55 -2.32
CA GLU A 181 -14.56 -5.05 -1.98
C GLU A 181 -14.53 -6.20 -0.95
N VAL A 182 -13.48 -7.02 -0.97
CA VAL A 182 -13.29 -8.07 0.03
C VAL A 182 -12.96 -7.44 1.39
N VAL A 183 -12.09 -6.43 1.42
CA VAL A 183 -11.81 -5.67 2.64
C VAL A 183 -13.08 -5.04 3.21
N ARG A 184 -13.89 -4.41 2.34
CA ARG A 184 -15.19 -3.86 2.74
C ARG A 184 -16.08 -4.88 3.43
N THR A 185 -16.17 -6.08 2.85
CA THR A 185 -16.94 -7.18 3.43
C THR A 185 -16.35 -7.64 4.77
N MET A 186 -15.03 -7.77 4.86
CA MET A 186 -14.33 -8.22 6.07
C MET A 186 -14.45 -7.25 7.24
N LEU A 187 -14.46 -5.94 6.98
CA LEU A 187 -14.47 -4.89 8.00
C LEU A 187 -15.88 -4.34 8.30
N SER A 188 -16.88 -4.78 7.53
CA SER A 188 -18.28 -4.48 7.82
C SER A 188 -18.66 -5.03 9.20
N PRO A 189 -19.34 -4.26 10.07
CA PRO A 189 -19.87 -4.81 11.29
C PRO A 189 -20.77 -6.01 10.95
N GLY A 190 -20.54 -7.15 11.61
CA GLY A 190 -21.35 -8.34 11.38
C GLY A 190 -22.82 -7.99 11.51
N ARG A 191 -23.67 -8.48 10.60
CA ARG A 191 -25.13 -8.38 10.77
C ARG A 191 -25.45 -8.93 12.16
N GLU A 192 -25.97 -8.11 13.05
CA GLU A 192 -26.63 -8.64 14.23
C GLU A 192 -27.70 -9.64 13.75
N PRO A 193 -27.79 -10.84 14.36
CA PRO A 193 -28.91 -11.72 14.06
C PRO A 193 -30.19 -10.92 14.30
N ARG A 194 -31.07 -10.84 13.28
CA ARG A 194 -32.39 -10.22 13.43
C ARG A 194 -33.02 -10.83 14.68
N ARG A 195 -33.27 -10.02 15.71
CA ARG A 195 -34.05 -10.48 16.86
C ARG A 195 -35.36 -11.05 16.32
N PRO A 196 -35.78 -12.25 16.73
CA PRO A 196 -37.08 -12.76 16.33
C PRO A 196 -38.13 -11.74 16.74
N VAL A 197 -38.97 -11.34 15.79
CA VAL A 197 -40.13 -10.51 16.06
C VAL A 197 -40.99 -11.32 17.02
N SER A 198 -41.09 -10.88 18.28
CA SER A 198 -42.05 -11.46 19.21
C SER A 198 -43.43 -11.25 18.59
N SER A 199 -44.06 -12.34 18.18
CA SER A 199 -45.47 -12.34 17.86
C SER A 199 -46.22 -11.99 19.14
N GLU A 200 -46.69 -10.75 19.22
CA GLU A 200 -47.67 -10.36 20.23
C GLU A 200 -48.91 -11.23 20.03
N SER A 201 -49.24 -11.97 21.08
CA SER A 201 -50.46 -12.78 21.26
C SER A 201 -51.45 -12.02 22.12
#